data_AF-A0A8H4PGB6-F1
#
_entry.id   AF-A0A8H4PGB6-F1
#
_cell.length_a   1.000
_cell.length_b   1.000
_cell.length_c   1.000
_cell.angle_alpha   90.00
_cell.angle_beta   90.00
_cell.angle_gamma   90.00
#
_symmetry.space_group_name_H-M   'P 1'
#
loop_
_entity.id
_entity.type
_entity.pdbx_description
1 polymer ?
#
loop_
_entity_poly.entity_id
_entity_poly.type
_entity_poly.pdbx_seq_one_letter_code
_entity_poly.pdbx_strand_id
1 'polypeptide(L)'
;MDLHRRRFADINSFIPTSTLKGRAEAAHADAEAASHTPNYHSNLDGVDQPMNLLFKDALWWTLGIMALIVLSIRILEILWARLRQVSAMSVAGEKQGYWRISQWSWMPGMKKHLIYAPLWKKRHNRELRISSAISIGTLPSRLHSIILFIYLGSNFAYMFVLNWHNENKMAFCAELRGRSGTLSLVNMVPLIIFAGRNNPLIGLLKISFDTYNLLHRWMGRIVVLEAIIHTISWAIVAVADIGWKGVGHSITTNLFVGSGAVGTVAMTLLLLLSLSPLRHAFYETFLNVHIVLAFVAFVATWAHCASSELPGGLPQLPWIMAIMALWFADRLARMLRIVYVNWSAKGFTDAVCEAMPGNVTRVTLHLPRYVDIEPGTHAYLRFWGLNAWESHPFSIAWVNHVPDNALPSVEKEPLHTMDKANMTTSVSFLIGAQTGFTKKLYERASRTHRPVRIKAAMEGPYAGHNSLDSYGHAVLFAGSTGITHQISYIRHLLEGYNEGTTAARRITLVWIIREYESLEWVRPYMDTILRIPNRKDVLRIQIFVTRPQNPRDIVSASATVRMFPGRPNIPLLLQKEVQEQMGAMCVTVCGPGALADDVRGVARSVQGGSVVDFVEESFTW
;
A
#
# COMPACT_ATOMS: atom_id res chain seq x y z
N MET A 1 47.97 40.44 0.98
CA MET A 1 48.37 39.01 1.00
C MET A 1 47.09 38.20 0.80
N ASP A 2 46.59 38.17 -0.42
CA ASP A 2 46.92 37.20 -1.47
C ASP A 2 46.22 35.86 -1.28
N LEU A 3 45.19 35.63 -2.11
CA LEU A 3 44.87 34.38 -2.84
C LEU A 3 43.40 34.37 -3.31
N HIS A 4 42.98 35.38 -4.07
CA HIS A 4 41.75 35.34 -4.86
C HIS A 4 41.95 36.12 -6.16
N ARG A 5 42.70 35.54 -7.10
CA ARG A 5 42.72 35.95 -8.52
C ARG A 5 43.60 35.00 -9.32
N ARG A 6 43.01 33.94 -9.86
CA ARG A 6 43.47 33.22 -11.07
C ARG A 6 42.46 32.13 -11.41
N ARG A 7 41.67 32.39 -12.46
CA ARG A 7 41.05 31.46 -13.42
C ARG A 7 39.72 32.03 -13.92
N PHE A 8 39.80 33.10 -14.71
CA PHE A 8 38.80 33.48 -15.71
C PHE A 8 39.50 34.43 -16.69
N ALA A 9 40.30 33.85 -17.59
CA ALA A 9 40.79 34.49 -18.80
C ALA A 9 41.38 33.38 -19.68
N ASP A 10 40.57 32.89 -20.62
CA ASP A 10 40.97 32.47 -21.97
C ASP A 10 39.76 31.85 -22.67
N ILE A 11 38.84 32.73 -23.07
CA ILE A 11 37.86 32.46 -24.11
C ILE A 11 38.15 33.48 -25.19
N ASN A 12 38.93 33.09 -26.21
CA ASN A 12 38.73 33.41 -27.63
C ASN A 12 39.98 33.04 -28.46
N SER A 13 39.79 32.08 -29.37
CA SER A 13 40.29 32.03 -30.76
C SER A 13 40.74 30.62 -31.17
N PHE A 14 39.78 29.77 -31.52
CA PHE A 14 40.03 28.66 -32.44
C PHE A 14 39.07 28.80 -33.62
N ILE A 15 39.46 29.62 -34.59
CA ILE A 15 38.93 29.55 -35.95
C ILE A 15 39.75 28.46 -36.64
N PRO A 16 39.17 27.33 -37.07
CA PRO A 16 39.92 26.31 -37.79
C PRO A 16 40.32 26.83 -39.17
N THR A 17 41.60 26.73 -39.52
CA THR A 17 42.13 27.06 -40.84
C THR A 17 41.51 26.17 -41.92
N SER A 18 41.31 26.70 -43.14
CA SER A 18 40.65 26.03 -44.28
C SER A 18 41.26 24.67 -44.66
N THR A 19 42.54 24.46 -44.35
CA THR A 19 43.27 23.20 -44.53
C THR A 19 42.86 22.08 -43.57
N LEU A 20 42.38 22.40 -42.36
CA LEU A 20 41.80 21.42 -41.43
C LEU A 20 40.35 21.05 -41.81
N LYS A 21 39.63 22.00 -42.43
CA LYS A 21 38.28 21.76 -42.96
C LYS A 21 38.30 20.82 -44.17
N GLY A 22 39.23 21.03 -45.10
CA GLY A 22 39.36 20.16 -46.29
C GLY A 22 39.80 18.72 -45.98
N ARG A 23 40.57 18.49 -44.90
CA ARG A 23 40.92 17.14 -44.44
C ARG A 23 39.79 16.47 -43.65
N ALA A 24 38.97 17.24 -42.92
CA ALA A 24 37.77 16.72 -42.27
C ALA A 24 36.68 16.38 -43.29
N GLU A 25 36.53 17.20 -44.35
CA GLU A 25 35.58 16.96 -45.44
C GLU A 25 36.04 15.79 -46.34
N ALA A 26 37.34 15.61 -46.59
CA ALA A 26 37.86 14.43 -47.29
C ALA A 26 37.76 13.14 -46.44
N ALA A 27 37.98 13.23 -45.12
CA ALA A 27 37.76 12.09 -44.21
C ALA A 27 36.26 11.75 -44.03
N HIS A 28 35.37 12.73 -44.21
CA HIS A 28 33.92 12.49 -44.29
C HIS A 28 33.49 11.90 -45.64
N ALA A 29 34.12 12.30 -46.74
CA ALA A 29 33.83 11.77 -48.07
C ALA A 29 34.30 10.31 -48.25
N ASP A 30 35.45 9.93 -47.67
CA ASP A 30 35.92 8.54 -47.68
C ASP A 30 35.16 7.63 -46.69
N ALA A 31 34.48 8.20 -45.70
CA ALA A 31 33.58 7.48 -44.79
C ALA A 31 32.16 7.27 -45.36
N GLU A 32 31.75 8.06 -46.37
CA GLU A 32 30.47 7.90 -47.07
C GLU A 32 30.50 6.87 -48.21
N ALA A 33 31.65 6.25 -48.49
CA ALA A 33 31.83 5.26 -49.55
C ALA A 33 31.85 3.79 -49.08
N ALA A 34 31.41 3.49 -47.86
CA ALA A 34 31.09 2.14 -47.43
C ALA A 34 29.57 2.01 -47.23
N SER A 35 28.90 1.31 -48.15
CA SER A 35 27.49 0.98 -48.06
C SER A 35 27.22 0.02 -46.89
N HIS A 36 27.23 0.52 -45.67
CA HIS A 36 26.59 -0.13 -44.53
C HIS A 36 25.22 0.49 -44.37
N THR A 37 24.18 -0.27 -44.75
CA THR A 37 22.84 -0.04 -44.18
C THR A 37 23.01 0.08 -42.67
N PRO A 38 22.58 1.17 -42.02
CA PRO A 38 22.79 1.34 -40.60
C PRO A 38 22.13 0.18 -39.85
N ASN A 39 22.89 -0.52 -39.00
CA ASN A 39 22.37 -1.64 -38.23
C ASN A 39 21.49 -1.11 -37.09
N TYR A 40 20.23 -0.87 -37.39
CA TYR A 40 19.25 -0.32 -36.44
C TYR A 40 18.77 -1.34 -35.38
N HIS A 41 19.19 -2.62 -35.47
CA HIS A 41 18.78 -3.67 -34.54
C HIS A 41 19.81 -3.90 -33.40
N SER A 42 21.00 -3.32 -33.48
CA SER A 42 22.07 -3.44 -32.47
C SER A 42 22.10 -2.27 -31.50
N ASN A 43 22.53 -2.55 -30.26
CA ASN A 43 22.88 -1.56 -29.23
C ASN A 43 21.96 -0.33 -29.19
N LEU A 44 22.52 0.87 -29.40
CA LEU A 44 21.83 2.17 -29.38
C LEU A 44 21.73 2.82 -30.77
N ASP A 45 21.94 2.04 -31.82
CA ASP A 45 21.93 2.55 -33.19
C ASP A 45 20.52 3.02 -33.57
N GLY A 46 20.42 4.25 -34.09
CA GLY A 46 19.17 4.92 -34.43
C GLY A 46 18.33 5.39 -33.24
N VAL A 47 18.86 5.33 -32.01
CA VAL A 47 18.15 5.74 -30.79
C VAL A 47 18.48 7.19 -30.43
N ASP A 48 17.45 8.02 -30.24
CA ASP A 48 17.58 9.38 -29.70
C ASP A 48 17.74 9.37 -28.16
N GLN A 49 18.98 9.12 -27.73
CA GLN A 49 19.31 9.04 -26.31
C GLN A 49 19.19 10.35 -25.52
N PRO A 50 19.62 11.52 -26.03
CA PRO A 50 19.45 12.78 -25.31
C PRO A 50 17.99 13.03 -24.92
N MET A 51 17.06 12.80 -25.85
CA MET A 51 15.64 12.96 -25.58
C MET A 51 15.10 11.88 -24.62
N ASN A 52 15.59 10.64 -24.71
CA ASN A 52 15.23 9.57 -23.77
C ASN A 52 15.60 9.93 -22.33
N LEU A 53 16.81 10.47 -22.14
CA LEU A 53 17.30 10.89 -20.82
C LEU A 53 16.55 12.10 -20.28
N LEU A 54 16.16 13.04 -21.15
CA LEU A 54 15.32 14.17 -20.74
C LEU A 54 13.93 13.70 -20.28
N PHE A 55 13.29 12.75 -20.96
CA PHE A 55 12.01 12.20 -20.50
C PHE A 55 12.12 11.38 -19.22
N LYS A 56 13.22 10.65 -19.05
CA LYS A 56 13.58 10.02 -17.76
C LYS A 56 13.63 11.07 -16.65
N ASP A 57 14.36 12.17 -16.86
CA ASP A 57 14.45 13.26 -15.87
C ASP A 57 13.07 13.88 -15.60
N ALA A 58 12.27 14.14 -16.64
CA ALA A 58 10.92 14.67 -16.51
C ALA A 58 10.00 13.76 -15.68
N LEU A 59 10.04 12.44 -15.89
CA LEU A 59 9.24 11.48 -15.12
C LEU A 59 9.66 11.42 -13.65
N TRP A 60 10.97 11.39 -13.38
CA TRP A 60 11.48 11.39 -12.01
C TRP A 60 11.19 12.69 -11.28
N TRP A 61 11.33 13.85 -11.95
CA TRP A 61 10.91 15.13 -11.39
C TRP A 61 9.41 15.16 -11.12
N THR A 62 8.58 14.64 -12.02
CA THR A 62 7.12 14.58 -11.83
C THR A 62 6.76 13.77 -10.57
N LEU A 63 7.34 12.58 -10.39
CA LEU A 63 7.12 11.77 -9.19
C LEU A 63 7.70 12.42 -7.93
N GLY A 64 8.90 12.97 -8.02
CA GLY A 64 9.60 13.60 -6.90
C GLY A 64 8.84 14.84 -6.38
N ILE A 65 8.43 15.73 -7.28
CA ILE A 65 7.64 16.92 -6.95
C ILE A 65 6.29 16.51 -6.35
N MET A 66 5.61 15.52 -6.94
CA MET A 66 4.35 15.01 -6.38
C MET A 66 4.54 14.44 -4.97
N ALA A 67 5.60 13.65 -4.75
CA ALA A 67 5.91 13.11 -3.44
C ALA A 67 6.21 14.22 -2.42
N LEU A 68 6.95 15.26 -2.82
CA LEU A 68 7.22 16.44 -1.98
C LEU A 68 5.95 17.21 -1.63
N ILE A 69 5.06 17.44 -2.60
CA ILE A 69 3.76 18.10 -2.36
C ILE A 69 2.95 17.31 -1.33
N VAL A 70 2.84 15.99 -1.52
CA VAL A 70 2.14 15.11 -0.56
C VAL A 70 2.80 15.20 0.82
N LEU A 71 4.13 15.11 0.89
CA LEU A 71 4.88 15.20 2.14
C LEU A 71 4.61 16.52 2.86
N SER A 72 4.67 17.66 2.16
CA SER A 72 4.38 18.97 2.73
C SER A 72 2.96 19.06 3.27
N ILE A 73 1.97 18.57 2.52
CA ILE A 73 0.57 18.51 2.98
C ILE A 73 0.46 17.65 4.25
N ARG A 74 1.11 16.49 4.29
CA ARG A 74 1.07 15.60 5.45
C ARG A 74 1.73 16.19 6.68
N ILE A 75 2.87 16.85 6.53
CA ILE A 75 3.53 17.54 7.64
C ILE A 75 2.59 18.62 8.22
N LEU A 76 1.95 19.41 7.35
CA LEU A 76 0.96 20.40 7.77
C LEU A 76 -0.23 19.76 8.49
N GLU A 77 -0.78 18.66 7.98
CA GLU A 77 -1.87 17.93 8.63
C GLU A 77 -1.47 17.37 9.99
N ILE A 78 -0.26 16.82 10.14
CA ILE A 78 0.26 16.30 11.40
C ILE A 78 0.42 17.43 12.41
N LEU A 79 1.03 18.55 12.01
CA LEU A 79 1.19 19.73 12.86
C LEU A 79 -0.19 20.26 13.29
N TRP A 80 -1.14 20.34 12.36
CA TRP A 80 -2.50 20.78 12.63
C TRP A 80 -3.24 19.85 13.61
N ALA A 81 -3.11 18.53 13.43
CA ALA A 81 -3.67 17.54 14.33
C ALA A 81 -3.04 17.60 15.73
N ARG A 82 -1.72 17.81 15.83
CA ARG A 82 -1.03 17.98 17.12
C ARG A 82 -1.45 19.26 17.84
N LEU A 83 -1.57 20.38 17.11
CA LEU A 83 -2.05 21.65 17.66
C LEU A 83 -3.50 21.52 18.16
N ARG A 84 -4.34 20.82 17.40
CA ARG A 84 -5.69 20.45 17.82
C ARG A 84 -5.71 19.55 19.06
N GLN A 85 -4.87 18.53 19.12
CA GLN A 85 -4.77 17.63 20.28
C GLN A 85 -4.40 18.42 21.56
N VAL A 86 -3.29 19.17 21.53
CA VAL A 86 -2.78 19.90 22.71
C VAL A 86 -3.76 20.96 23.20
N SER A 87 -4.43 21.67 22.29
CA SER A 87 -5.42 22.69 22.66
C SER A 87 -6.75 22.13 23.17
N ALA A 88 -7.10 20.88 22.83
CA ALA A 88 -8.39 20.28 23.18
C ALA A 88 -8.31 19.22 24.30
N MET A 89 -7.16 18.61 24.55
CA MET A 89 -7.00 17.45 25.47
C MET A 89 -7.35 17.74 26.94
N SER A 90 -7.31 18.99 27.39
CA SER A 90 -7.72 19.40 28.74
C SER A 90 -9.09 20.05 28.81
N VAL A 91 -9.74 20.27 27.66
CA VAL A 91 -10.95 21.08 27.53
C VAL A 91 -12.20 20.20 27.49
N ALA A 92 -13.30 20.61 28.15
CA ALA A 92 -14.58 19.91 28.07
C ALA A 92 -15.17 19.96 26.64
N GLY A 93 -15.94 18.94 26.23
CA GLY A 93 -16.39 18.80 24.84
C GLY A 93 -17.17 19.99 24.28
N GLU A 94 -18.03 20.61 25.10
CA GLU A 94 -18.82 21.79 24.73
C GLU A 94 -17.95 23.01 24.38
N LYS A 95 -16.76 23.09 24.98
CA LYS A 95 -15.80 24.18 24.78
C LYS A 95 -14.84 23.93 23.61
N GLN A 96 -14.91 22.77 22.94
CA GLN A 96 -14.11 22.46 21.75
C GLN A 96 -14.70 23.05 20.44
N GLY A 97 -15.56 24.07 20.54
CA GLY A 97 -16.31 24.64 19.41
C GLY A 97 -15.45 25.17 18.26
N TYR A 98 -14.24 25.67 18.53
CA TYR A 98 -13.30 26.12 17.50
C TYR A 98 -12.99 24.99 16.50
N TRP A 99 -12.66 23.79 17.00
CA TRP A 99 -12.29 22.64 16.17
C TRP A 99 -13.49 21.95 15.50
N ARG A 100 -14.71 22.27 15.93
CA ARG A 100 -15.94 21.79 15.30
C ARG A 100 -16.15 22.39 13.92
N ILE A 101 -15.77 23.66 13.71
CA ILE A 101 -16.02 24.39 12.47
C ILE A 101 -14.78 24.30 11.57
N SER A 102 -15.01 24.19 10.26
CA SER A 102 -13.92 24.16 9.29
C SER A 102 -13.22 25.51 9.25
N GLN A 103 -11.91 25.50 9.49
CA GLN A 103 -11.08 26.72 9.46
C GLN A 103 -10.77 27.17 8.02
N TRP A 104 -10.95 26.28 7.04
CA TRP A 104 -10.70 26.56 5.63
C TRP A 104 -11.96 26.31 4.81
N SER A 105 -12.55 27.37 4.27
CA SER A 105 -13.83 27.33 3.54
C SER A 105 -13.84 26.38 2.33
N TRP A 106 -12.68 26.16 1.70
CA TRP A 106 -12.53 25.30 0.51
C TRP A 106 -12.38 23.81 0.85
N MET A 107 -11.95 23.48 2.08
CA MET A 107 -11.61 22.10 2.49
C MET A 107 -12.82 21.14 2.44
N PRO A 108 -14.03 21.50 2.92
CA PRO A 108 -15.20 20.64 2.79
C PRO A 108 -15.55 20.32 1.34
N GLY A 109 -15.44 21.31 0.44
CA GLY A 109 -15.66 21.14 -0.99
C GLY A 109 -14.68 20.14 -1.60
N MET A 110 -13.38 20.28 -1.29
CA MET A 110 -12.35 19.35 -1.74
C MET A 110 -12.61 17.92 -1.23
N LYS A 111 -12.95 17.74 0.05
CA LYS A 111 -13.27 16.42 0.62
C LYS A 111 -14.46 15.78 -0.06
N LYS A 112 -15.54 16.54 -0.24
CA LYS A 112 -16.79 16.08 -0.84
C LYS A 112 -16.64 15.69 -2.31
N HIS A 113 -15.91 16.48 -3.09
CA HIS A 113 -15.88 16.37 -4.54
C HIS A 113 -14.62 15.71 -5.12
N LEU A 114 -13.53 15.62 -4.36
CA LEU A 114 -12.23 15.12 -4.83
C LEU A 114 -11.66 13.98 -3.98
N ILE A 115 -11.45 14.18 -2.67
CA ILE A 115 -10.71 13.22 -1.82
C ILE A 115 -11.56 11.97 -1.54
N TYR A 116 -12.76 12.15 -0.99
CA TYR A 116 -13.65 11.03 -0.66
C TYR A 116 -14.51 10.59 -1.84
N ALA A 117 -14.51 11.38 -2.92
CA ALA A 117 -15.32 11.08 -4.08
C ALA A 117 -14.77 9.86 -4.84
N PRO A 118 -15.59 8.80 -5.03
CA PRO A 118 -15.22 7.72 -5.94
C PRO A 118 -15.17 8.28 -7.37
N LEU A 119 -14.36 7.64 -8.23
CA LEU A 119 -14.28 8.01 -9.64
C LEU A 119 -15.67 8.03 -10.29
N TRP A 120 -16.48 7.01 -9.99
CA TRP A 120 -17.85 6.88 -10.48
C TRP A 120 -18.86 6.71 -9.35
N LYS A 121 -20.13 7.10 -9.58
CA LYS A 121 -21.30 6.98 -8.68
C LYS A 121 -20.95 6.73 -7.20
N LYS A 122 -21.11 5.49 -6.72
CA LYS A 122 -20.99 5.11 -5.29
C LYS A 122 -19.82 4.17 -4.99
N ARG A 123 -19.27 3.50 -6.00
CA ARG A 123 -18.38 2.34 -5.80
C ARG A 123 -16.93 2.79 -5.70
N HIS A 124 -16.26 2.44 -4.60
CA HIS A 124 -14.81 2.57 -4.44
C HIS A 124 -14.23 1.22 -4.01
N ASN A 125 -14.75 0.66 -2.91
CA ASN A 125 -14.22 -0.55 -2.29
C ASN A 125 -14.92 -1.83 -2.70
N ARG A 126 -16.07 -1.73 -3.37
CA ARG A 126 -16.63 -2.86 -4.09
C ARG A 126 -15.90 -3.01 -5.43
N GLU A 127 -15.27 -4.17 -5.62
CA GLU A 127 -14.65 -4.55 -6.88
C GLU A 127 -15.56 -4.30 -8.10
N LEU A 128 -14.99 -3.69 -9.13
CA LEU A 128 -15.63 -3.61 -10.44
C LEU A 128 -15.47 -4.94 -11.16
N ARG A 129 -16.57 -5.68 -11.27
CA ARG A 129 -16.66 -6.86 -12.09
C ARG A 129 -17.18 -6.48 -13.48
N ILE A 130 -16.39 -6.68 -14.53
CA ILE A 130 -16.84 -6.57 -15.94
C ILE A 130 -17.73 -7.77 -16.27
N SER A 131 -17.37 -8.94 -15.74
CA SER A 131 -18.13 -10.18 -15.83
C SER A 131 -18.10 -10.92 -14.49
N SER A 132 -18.86 -12.01 -14.34
CA SER A 132 -18.81 -12.85 -13.12
C SER A 132 -17.40 -13.35 -12.79
N ALA A 133 -16.54 -13.49 -13.81
CA ALA A 133 -15.17 -13.98 -13.70
C ALA A 133 -14.08 -12.88 -13.71
N ILE A 134 -14.34 -11.72 -14.33
CA ILE A 134 -13.33 -10.66 -14.54
C ILE A 134 -13.59 -9.48 -13.61
N SER A 135 -12.70 -9.25 -12.65
CA SER A 135 -12.66 -8.07 -11.78
C SER A 135 -11.49 -7.14 -12.16
N ILE A 136 -11.73 -5.83 -12.30
CA ILE A 136 -10.68 -4.81 -12.51
C ILE A 136 -10.04 -4.42 -11.16
N GLY A 137 -10.62 -4.83 -10.03
CA GLY A 137 -10.25 -4.41 -8.69
C GLY A 137 -11.08 -3.22 -8.19
N THR A 138 -10.60 -2.57 -7.13
CA THR A 138 -11.23 -1.38 -6.54
C THR A 138 -11.05 -0.15 -7.42
N LEU A 139 -12.07 0.71 -7.45
CA LEU A 139 -12.02 1.96 -8.22
C LEU A 139 -11.20 3.00 -7.46
N PRO A 140 -10.24 3.70 -8.09
CA PRO A 140 -9.57 4.82 -7.43
C PRO A 140 -10.57 5.92 -7.01
N SER A 141 -10.18 6.72 -6.03
CA SER A 141 -10.84 8.02 -5.79
C SER A 141 -10.57 8.94 -6.98
N ARG A 142 -11.29 10.05 -7.11
CA ARG A 142 -11.04 11.02 -8.18
C ARG A 142 -9.61 11.57 -8.12
N LEU A 143 -9.12 11.85 -6.92
CA LEU A 143 -7.73 12.28 -6.72
C LEU A 143 -6.72 11.24 -7.24
N HIS A 144 -6.86 9.97 -6.83
CA HIS A 144 -5.99 8.89 -7.32
C HIS A 144 -6.10 8.73 -8.83
N SER A 145 -7.29 8.92 -9.40
CA SER A 145 -7.53 8.82 -10.85
C SER A 145 -6.84 9.94 -11.62
N ILE A 146 -6.86 11.17 -11.09
CA ILE A 146 -6.15 12.32 -11.70
C ILE A 146 -4.64 12.10 -11.66
N ILE A 147 -4.10 11.65 -10.52
CA ILE A 147 -2.68 11.34 -10.37
C ILE A 147 -2.26 10.26 -11.38
N LEU A 148 -3.02 9.17 -11.45
CA LEU A 148 -2.78 8.10 -12.42
C LEU A 148 -2.91 8.62 -13.85
N PHE A 149 -3.91 9.43 -14.16
CA PHE A 149 -4.11 9.97 -15.51
C PHE A 149 -2.95 10.85 -15.96
N ILE A 150 -2.49 11.76 -15.10
CA ILE A 150 -1.35 12.64 -15.40
C ILE A 150 -0.09 11.82 -15.65
N TYR A 151 0.21 10.86 -14.76
CA TYR A 151 1.44 10.09 -14.85
C TYR A 151 1.43 9.02 -15.96
N LEU A 152 0.32 8.30 -16.13
CA LEU A 152 0.19 7.32 -17.21
C LEU A 152 0.09 8.04 -18.56
N GLY A 153 -0.62 9.17 -18.61
CA GLY A 153 -0.75 10.00 -19.81
C GLY A 153 0.58 10.59 -20.25
N SER A 154 1.44 11.03 -19.32
CA SER A 154 2.79 11.51 -19.67
C SER A 154 3.67 10.41 -20.25
N ASN A 155 3.63 9.19 -19.70
CA ASN A 155 4.36 8.04 -20.27
C ASN A 155 3.94 7.75 -21.71
N PHE A 156 2.63 7.69 -21.97
CA PHE A 156 2.11 7.52 -23.33
C PHE A 156 2.54 8.67 -24.25
N ALA A 157 2.43 9.93 -23.80
CA ALA A 157 2.83 11.08 -24.59
C ALA A 157 4.32 11.01 -24.96
N TYR A 158 5.21 10.81 -23.97
CA TYR A 158 6.66 10.74 -24.18
C TYR A 158 7.07 9.57 -25.09
N MET A 159 6.36 8.44 -25.03
CA MET A 159 6.61 7.32 -25.92
C MET A 159 6.37 7.66 -27.40
N PHE A 160 5.40 8.53 -27.70
CA PHE A 160 5.03 8.91 -29.07
C PHE A 160 5.62 10.24 -29.55
N VAL A 161 6.40 10.94 -28.72
CA VAL A 161 7.27 12.03 -29.19
C VAL A 161 8.44 11.40 -29.93
N LEU A 162 8.23 11.22 -31.23
CA LEU A 162 9.16 10.63 -32.19
C LEU A 162 9.29 11.56 -33.40
N ASN A 163 10.33 11.37 -34.21
CA ASN A 163 10.42 12.08 -35.48
C ASN A 163 9.49 11.48 -36.55
N TRP A 164 8.21 11.90 -36.53
CA TRP A 164 7.18 11.48 -37.50
C TRP A 164 7.44 11.91 -38.95
N HIS A 165 8.35 12.86 -39.17
CA HIS A 165 8.74 13.31 -40.51
C HIS A 165 9.88 12.48 -41.11
N ASN A 166 10.40 11.50 -40.37
CA ASN A 166 11.45 10.63 -40.86
C ASN A 166 10.90 9.62 -41.88
N GLU A 167 11.32 9.73 -43.14
CA GLU A 167 10.92 8.81 -44.20
C GLU A 167 11.50 7.39 -44.00
N ASN A 168 12.62 7.27 -43.27
CA ASN A 168 13.23 5.97 -42.97
C ASN A 168 12.47 5.25 -41.84
N LYS A 169 11.61 4.30 -42.25
CA LYS A 169 10.83 3.44 -41.35
C LYS A 169 11.67 2.66 -40.35
N MET A 170 12.90 2.26 -40.70
CA MET A 170 13.78 1.50 -39.81
C MET A 170 14.37 2.38 -38.71
N ALA A 171 14.79 3.60 -39.08
CA ALA A 171 15.23 4.60 -38.12
C ALA A 171 14.09 5.01 -37.15
N PHE A 172 12.87 5.16 -37.66
CA PHE A 172 11.69 5.41 -36.82
C PHE A 172 11.43 4.28 -35.81
N CYS A 173 11.51 3.02 -36.24
CA CYS A 173 11.36 1.87 -35.34
C CYS A 173 12.50 1.78 -34.31
N ALA A 174 13.73 2.14 -34.69
CA ALA A 174 14.86 2.20 -33.77
C ALA A 174 14.67 3.27 -32.69
N GLU A 175 14.12 4.43 -33.05
CA GLU A 175 13.80 5.49 -32.09
C GLU A 175 12.73 5.02 -31.10
N LEU A 176 11.63 4.43 -31.60
CA LEU A 176 10.55 3.88 -30.76
C LEU A 176 11.06 2.75 -29.84
N ARG A 177 11.95 1.89 -30.34
CA ARG A 177 12.63 0.84 -29.56
C ARG A 177 13.37 1.46 -28.37
N GLY A 178 14.21 2.46 -28.62
CA GLY A 178 14.98 3.10 -27.55
C GLY A 178 14.11 3.86 -26.53
N ARG A 179 13.07 4.54 -27.03
CA ARG A 179 12.10 5.29 -26.22
C ARG A 179 11.34 4.37 -25.26
N SER A 180 10.68 3.35 -25.81
CA SER A 180 9.88 2.40 -25.04
C SER A 180 10.73 1.57 -24.05
N GLY A 181 11.92 1.11 -24.45
CA GLY A 181 12.83 0.37 -23.57
C GLY A 181 13.34 1.22 -22.40
N THR A 182 13.67 2.49 -22.66
CA THR A 182 14.10 3.42 -21.60
C THR A 182 12.97 3.72 -20.63
N LEU A 183 11.78 4.06 -21.13
CA LEU A 183 10.61 4.35 -20.29
C LEU A 183 10.23 3.14 -19.42
N SER A 184 10.24 1.93 -19.99
CA SER A 184 9.95 0.69 -19.26
C SER A 184 10.85 0.55 -18.03
N LEU A 185 12.18 0.71 -18.20
CA LEU A 185 13.11 0.55 -17.08
C LEU A 185 13.03 1.68 -16.06
N VAL A 186 12.78 2.91 -16.51
CA VAL A 186 12.56 4.07 -15.62
C VAL A 186 11.36 3.84 -14.72
N ASN A 187 10.27 3.31 -15.28
CA ASN A 187 9.04 3.00 -14.58
C ASN A 187 9.18 1.77 -13.65
N MET A 188 10.15 0.88 -13.88
CA MET A 188 10.43 -0.23 -12.97
C MET A 188 10.95 0.22 -11.60
N VAL A 189 11.58 1.39 -11.50
CA VAL A 189 12.05 1.95 -10.21
C VAL A 189 10.86 2.18 -9.24
N PRO A 190 9.88 3.06 -9.57
CA PRO A 190 8.71 3.24 -8.71
C PRO A 190 7.85 1.97 -8.61
N LEU A 191 7.82 1.11 -9.65
CA LEU A 191 7.09 -0.17 -9.61
C LEU A 191 7.47 -1.03 -8.38
N ILE A 192 8.76 -1.14 -8.07
CA ILE A 192 9.25 -1.95 -6.95
C ILE A 192 9.10 -1.24 -5.61
N ILE A 193 9.29 0.08 -5.57
CA ILE A 193 9.01 0.89 -4.37
C ILE A 193 7.55 0.69 -3.94
N PHE A 194 6.63 0.68 -4.90
CA PHE A 194 5.20 0.52 -4.64
C PHE A 194 4.78 -0.91 -4.27
N ALA A 195 5.62 -1.91 -4.52
CA ALA A 195 5.37 -3.30 -4.11
C ALA A 195 5.87 -3.62 -2.68
N GLY A 196 6.84 -2.84 -2.17
CA GLY A 196 7.51 -3.10 -0.90
C GLY A 196 6.61 -2.89 0.32
N ARG A 197 6.61 -3.85 1.27
CA ARG A 197 5.87 -3.72 2.53
C ARG A 197 6.68 -2.97 3.60
N ASN A 198 8.02 -3.07 3.56
CA ASN A 198 8.89 -2.28 4.45
C ASN A 198 9.33 -1.00 3.74
N ASN A 199 8.35 -0.26 3.24
CA ASN A 199 8.60 1.00 2.56
C ASN A 199 8.46 2.16 3.58
N PRO A 200 9.55 2.88 3.91
CA PRO A 200 9.50 4.03 4.82
C PRO A 200 8.54 5.13 4.34
N LEU A 201 8.30 5.23 3.02
CA LEU A 201 7.39 6.20 2.43
C LEU A 201 5.93 5.96 2.84
N ILE A 202 5.54 4.75 3.26
CA ILE A 202 4.20 4.49 3.80
C ILE A 202 3.98 5.29 5.08
N GLY A 203 4.95 5.24 6.00
CA GLY A 203 4.89 6.00 7.25
C GLY A 203 5.06 7.50 7.03
N LEU A 204 6.00 7.89 6.17
CA LEU A 204 6.33 9.30 5.91
C LEU A 204 5.20 10.04 5.17
N LEU A 205 4.62 9.44 4.13
CA LEU A 205 3.55 10.04 3.33
C LEU A 205 2.15 9.71 3.88
N LYS A 206 2.04 8.83 4.88
CA LYS A 206 0.76 8.34 5.42
C LYS A 206 -0.22 7.93 4.30
N ILE A 207 0.29 7.18 3.35
CA ILE A 207 -0.48 6.58 2.25
C ILE A 207 -0.55 5.08 2.52
N SER A 208 -1.75 4.51 2.50
CA SER A 208 -1.95 3.09 2.77
C SER A 208 -1.22 2.20 1.76
N PHE A 209 -0.79 1.02 2.21
CA PHE A 209 -0.18 0.03 1.33
C PHE A 209 -1.11 -0.37 0.18
N ASP A 210 -2.44 -0.35 0.38
CA ASP A 210 -3.41 -0.64 -0.67
C ASP A 210 -3.35 0.38 -1.81
N THR A 211 -3.12 1.65 -1.49
CA THR A 211 -2.94 2.71 -2.49
C THR A 211 -1.64 2.51 -3.26
N TYR A 212 -0.54 2.16 -2.57
CA TYR A 212 0.71 1.79 -3.21
C TYR A 212 0.54 0.58 -4.14
N ASN A 213 -0.15 -0.46 -3.68
CA ASN A 213 -0.43 -1.65 -4.48
C ASN A 213 -1.34 -1.33 -5.69
N LEU A 214 -2.27 -0.37 -5.57
CA LEU A 214 -3.01 0.15 -6.72
C LEU A 214 -2.07 0.78 -7.76
N LEU A 215 -1.14 1.63 -7.33
CA LEU A 215 -0.14 2.24 -8.21
C LEU A 215 0.78 1.18 -8.83
N HIS A 216 1.24 0.18 -8.07
CA HIS A 216 2.04 -0.94 -8.55
C HIS A 216 1.33 -1.67 -9.72
N ARG A 217 0.04 -1.98 -9.58
CA ARG A 217 -0.73 -2.66 -10.64
C ARG A 217 -0.82 -1.83 -11.93
N TRP A 218 -1.01 -0.52 -11.84
CA TRP A 218 -1.07 0.34 -13.03
C TRP A 218 0.29 0.55 -13.67
N MET A 219 1.32 0.78 -12.85
CA MET A 219 2.70 0.90 -13.32
C MET A 219 3.16 -0.39 -14.02
N GLY A 220 2.85 -1.56 -13.44
CA GLY A 220 3.26 -2.85 -14.00
C GLY A 220 2.68 -3.09 -15.40
N ARG A 221 1.44 -2.64 -15.66
CA ARG A 221 0.83 -2.72 -16.99
C ARG A 221 1.58 -1.88 -18.02
N ILE A 222 1.98 -0.66 -17.65
CA ILE A 222 2.73 0.24 -18.54
C ILE A 222 4.13 -0.33 -18.81
N VAL A 223 4.85 -0.74 -17.78
CA VAL A 223 6.20 -1.34 -17.92
C VAL A 223 6.18 -2.52 -18.90
N VAL A 224 5.20 -3.43 -18.76
CA VAL A 224 5.09 -4.59 -19.64
C VAL A 224 4.68 -4.17 -21.07
N LEU A 225 3.76 -3.21 -21.21
CA LEU A 225 3.36 -2.70 -22.53
C LEU A 225 4.55 -2.05 -23.26
N GLU A 226 5.31 -1.21 -22.57
CA GLU A 226 6.51 -0.55 -23.09
C GLU A 226 7.60 -1.59 -23.44
N ALA A 227 7.78 -2.63 -22.63
CA ALA A 227 8.70 -3.74 -22.94
C ALA A 227 8.27 -4.52 -24.20
N ILE A 228 6.98 -4.80 -24.36
CA ILE A 228 6.45 -5.47 -25.57
C ILE A 228 6.67 -4.59 -26.81
N ILE A 229 6.38 -3.29 -26.72
CA ILE A 229 6.61 -2.34 -27.82
C ILE A 229 8.09 -2.26 -28.17
N HIS A 230 8.97 -2.25 -27.17
CA HIS A 230 10.42 -2.29 -27.36
C HIS A 230 10.85 -3.51 -28.17
N THR A 231 10.39 -4.70 -27.78
CA THR A 231 10.74 -5.96 -28.46
C THR A 231 10.14 -6.05 -29.86
N ILE A 232 8.90 -5.58 -30.08
CA ILE A 232 8.29 -5.55 -31.41
C ILE A 232 9.05 -4.59 -32.33
N SER A 233 9.39 -3.39 -31.84
CA SER A 233 10.12 -2.38 -32.61
C SER A 233 11.52 -2.88 -33.00
N TRP A 234 12.19 -3.58 -32.08
CA TRP A 234 13.44 -4.29 -32.38
C TRP A 234 13.25 -5.40 -33.41
N ALA A 235 12.23 -6.25 -33.25
CA ALA A 235 11.99 -7.39 -34.13
C ALA A 235 11.69 -6.96 -35.58
N ILE A 236 10.94 -5.88 -35.79
CA ILE A 236 10.65 -5.34 -37.13
C ILE A 236 11.95 -5.02 -37.88
N VAL A 237 12.87 -4.32 -37.21
CA VAL A 237 14.16 -3.94 -37.80
C VAL A 237 15.07 -5.15 -37.99
N ALA A 238 15.15 -6.04 -37.00
CA ALA A 238 15.99 -7.23 -37.07
C ALA A 238 15.53 -8.19 -38.18
N VAL A 239 14.22 -8.41 -38.34
CA VAL A 239 13.69 -9.24 -39.43
C VAL A 239 13.96 -8.61 -40.80
N ALA A 240 13.93 -7.28 -40.91
CA ALA A 240 14.22 -6.59 -42.16
C ALA A 240 15.69 -6.73 -42.60
N ASP A 241 16.62 -6.79 -41.64
CA ASP A 241 18.06 -6.88 -41.92
C ASP A 241 18.55 -8.33 -42.06
N ILE A 242 18.28 -9.19 -41.07
CA ILE A 242 18.83 -10.56 -41.00
C ILE A 242 17.80 -11.68 -41.21
N GLY A 243 16.53 -11.33 -41.44
CA GLY A 243 15.45 -12.28 -41.65
C GLY A 243 15.06 -13.10 -40.40
N TRP A 244 13.93 -13.81 -40.48
CA TRP A 244 13.41 -14.61 -39.35
C TRP A 244 14.38 -15.70 -38.84
N LYS A 245 15.15 -16.33 -39.75
CA LYS A 245 16.17 -17.31 -39.37
C LYS A 245 17.33 -16.66 -38.62
N GLY A 246 17.77 -15.47 -39.05
CA GLY A 246 18.80 -14.70 -38.37
C GLY A 246 18.35 -14.29 -36.97
N VAL A 247 17.14 -13.76 -36.83
CA VAL A 247 16.54 -13.40 -35.52
C VAL A 247 16.51 -14.59 -34.57
N GLY A 248 16.06 -15.77 -35.05
CA GLY A 248 16.06 -16.99 -34.24
C GLY A 248 17.47 -17.42 -33.80
N HIS A 249 18.46 -17.26 -34.68
CA HIS A 249 19.86 -17.52 -34.34
C HIS A 249 20.35 -16.52 -33.28
N SER A 250 20.14 -15.22 -33.47
CA SER A 250 20.56 -14.18 -32.52
C SER A 250 19.94 -14.37 -31.13
N ILE A 251 18.66 -14.76 -31.03
CA ILE A 251 18.02 -15.04 -29.74
C ILE A 251 18.68 -16.21 -29.00
N THR A 252 19.18 -17.21 -29.73
CA THR A 252 19.76 -18.42 -29.12
C THR A 252 21.26 -18.31 -28.86
N THR A 253 22.01 -17.51 -29.63
CA THR A 253 23.47 -17.42 -29.53
C THR A 253 23.98 -16.12 -28.93
N ASN A 254 23.25 -15.01 -29.08
CA ASN A 254 23.67 -13.71 -28.56
C ASN A 254 23.02 -13.44 -27.20
N LEU A 255 23.85 -13.29 -26.15
CA LEU A 255 23.38 -13.06 -24.79
C LEU A 255 22.55 -11.77 -24.65
N PHE A 256 22.91 -10.69 -25.35
CA PHE A 256 22.17 -9.43 -25.33
C PHE A 256 20.74 -9.63 -25.82
N VAL A 257 20.57 -10.25 -26.99
CA VAL A 257 19.26 -10.47 -27.58
C VAL A 257 18.47 -11.55 -26.83
N GLY A 258 19.11 -12.67 -26.50
CA GLY A 258 18.48 -13.79 -25.80
C GLY A 258 17.98 -13.42 -24.40
N SER A 259 18.76 -12.67 -23.63
CA SER A 259 18.33 -12.20 -22.31
C SER A 259 17.18 -11.19 -22.40
N GLY A 260 17.18 -10.30 -23.39
CA GLY A 260 16.04 -9.40 -23.66
C GLY A 260 14.75 -10.15 -24.00
N ALA A 261 14.85 -11.20 -24.82
CA ALA A 261 13.72 -12.06 -25.16
C ALA A 261 13.16 -12.80 -23.93
N VAL A 262 14.03 -13.41 -23.12
CA VAL A 262 13.64 -14.08 -21.86
C VAL A 262 12.95 -13.10 -20.91
N GLY A 263 13.50 -11.89 -20.75
CA GLY A 263 12.90 -10.84 -19.93
C GLY A 263 11.49 -10.46 -20.39
N THR A 264 11.31 -10.27 -21.69
CA THR A 264 10.01 -9.90 -22.29
C THR A 264 8.97 -11.01 -22.13
N VAL A 265 9.37 -12.27 -22.33
CA VAL A 265 8.50 -13.44 -22.10
C VAL A 265 8.08 -13.51 -20.63
N ALA A 266 9.03 -13.35 -19.69
CA ALA A 266 8.73 -13.35 -18.27
C ALA A 266 7.76 -12.21 -17.88
N MET A 267 7.99 -10.99 -18.40
CA MET A 267 7.11 -9.83 -18.20
C MET A 267 5.70 -10.04 -18.79
N THR A 268 5.60 -10.67 -19.96
CA THR A 268 4.32 -11.00 -20.59
C THR A 268 3.55 -12.04 -19.76
N LEU A 269 4.23 -13.09 -19.29
CA LEU A 269 3.64 -14.09 -18.39
C LEU A 269 3.20 -13.46 -17.06
N LEU A 270 3.97 -12.52 -16.50
CA LEU A 270 3.56 -11.76 -15.32
C LEU A 270 2.22 -11.06 -15.55
N LEU A 271 2.05 -10.38 -16.68
CA LEU A 271 0.80 -9.68 -17.01
C LEU A 271 -0.38 -10.65 -17.18
N LEU A 272 -0.19 -11.74 -17.92
CA LEU A 272 -1.24 -12.72 -18.20
C LEU A 272 -1.70 -13.43 -16.93
N LEU A 273 -0.77 -13.88 -16.09
CA LEU A 273 -1.09 -14.55 -14.82
C LEU A 273 -1.70 -13.58 -13.78
N SER A 274 -1.44 -12.28 -13.91
CA SER A 274 -2.01 -11.24 -13.03
C SER A 274 -3.44 -10.86 -13.37
N LEU A 275 -4.03 -11.42 -14.44
CA LEU A 275 -5.43 -11.22 -14.77
C LEU A 275 -6.33 -11.79 -13.66
N SER A 276 -7.39 -11.05 -13.32
CA SER A 276 -8.25 -11.37 -12.18
C SER A 276 -8.81 -12.79 -12.14
N PRO A 277 -9.27 -13.42 -13.25
CA PRO A 277 -9.78 -14.79 -13.20
C PRO A 277 -8.75 -15.79 -12.67
N LEU A 278 -7.52 -15.70 -13.17
CA LEU A 278 -6.42 -16.59 -12.79
C LEU A 278 -5.95 -16.32 -11.35
N ARG A 279 -5.76 -15.03 -11.03
CA ARG A 279 -5.35 -14.61 -9.69
C ARG A 279 -6.35 -15.04 -8.61
N HIS A 280 -7.65 -14.92 -8.86
CA HIS A 280 -8.66 -15.28 -7.85
C HIS A 280 -8.83 -16.79 -7.71
N ALA A 281 -8.65 -17.56 -8.79
CA ALA A 281 -8.74 -19.02 -8.74
C ALA A 281 -7.55 -19.66 -8.00
N PHE A 282 -6.34 -19.12 -8.19
CA PHE A 282 -5.09 -19.71 -7.68
C PHE A 282 -4.18 -18.66 -7.04
N TYR A 283 -4.70 -17.85 -6.10
CA TYR A 283 -3.98 -16.70 -5.53
C TYR A 283 -2.59 -17.04 -4.99
N GLU A 284 -2.47 -18.14 -4.23
CA GLU A 284 -1.19 -18.54 -3.61
C GLU A 284 -0.16 -18.97 -4.64
N THR A 285 -0.58 -19.76 -5.64
CA THR A 285 0.28 -20.16 -6.76
C THR A 285 0.68 -18.95 -7.59
N PHE A 286 -0.28 -18.08 -7.89
CA PHE A 286 -0.06 -16.82 -8.60
C PHE A 286 1.01 -15.98 -7.92
N LEU A 287 0.91 -15.74 -6.60
CA LEU A 287 1.84 -14.89 -5.88
C LEU A 287 3.28 -15.43 -5.92
N ASN A 288 3.45 -16.75 -5.71
CA ASN A 288 4.77 -17.38 -5.75
C ASN A 288 5.38 -17.35 -7.16
N VAL A 289 4.59 -17.71 -8.18
CA VAL A 289 5.03 -17.66 -9.58
C VAL A 289 5.36 -16.23 -10.00
N HIS A 290 4.58 -15.23 -9.57
CA HIS A 290 4.83 -13.83 -9.84
C HIS A 290 6.17 -13.36 -9.26
N ILE A 291 6.52 -13.77 -8.03
CA ILE A 291 7.81 -13.45 -7.41
C ILE A 291 8.97 -14.08 -8.18
N VAL A 292 8.84 -15.35 -8.60
CA VAL A 292 9.87 -16.04 -9.37
C VAL A 292 10.05 -15.41 -10.75
N LEU A 293 8.96 -15.14 -11.47
CA LEU A 293 9.03 -14.49 -12.78
C LEU A 293 9.57 -13.06 -12.70
N ALA A 294 9.26 -12.31 -11.64
CA ALA A 294 9.84 -10.99 -11.41
C ALA A 294 11.37 -11.08 -11.21
N PHE A 295 11.85 -12.07 -10.45
CA PHE A 295 13.28 -12.32 -10.29
C PHE A 295 13.95 -12.66 -11.64
N VAL A 296 13.35 -13.55 -12.43
CA VAL A 296 13.83 -13.88 -13.78
C VAL A 296 13.88 -12.63 -14.66
N ALA A 297 12.83 -11.80 -14.65
CA ALA A 297 12.79 -10.56 -15.42
C ALA A 297 13.91 -9.59 -15.00
N PHE A 298 14.23 -9.47 -13.71
CA PHE A 298 15.34 -8.61 -13.26
C PHE A 298 16.69 -9.12 -13.73
N VAL A 299 16.97 -10.41 -13.54
CA VAL A 299 18.25 -11.01 -13.95
C VAL A 299 18.42 -10.93 -15.47
N ALA A 300 17.36 -11.22 -16.22
CA ALA A 300 17.35 -11.12 -17.67
C ALA A 300 17.56 -9.68 -18.16
N THR A 301 16.90 -8.70 -17.54
CA THR A 301 17.07 -7.27 -17.88
C THR A 301 18.46 -6.76 -17.52
N TRP A 302 19.01 -7.21 -16.39
CA TRP A 302 20.38 -6.89 -15.99
C TRP A 302 21.39 -7.46 -16.99
N ALA A 303 21.26 -8.74 -17.34
CA ALA A 303 22.10 -9.37 -18.36
C ALA A 303 21.98 -8.65 -19.71
N HIS A 304 20.77 -8.28 -20.12
CA HIS A 304 20.52 -7.51 -21.33
C HIS A 304 21.26 -6.16 -21.32
N CYS A 305 21.20 -5.42 -20.21
CA CYS A 305 21.89 -4.12 -20.11
C CYS A 305 23.42 -4.26 -19.97
N ALA A 306 23.91 -5.34 -19.35
CA ALA A 306 25.34 -5.54 -19.10
C ALA A 306 26.09 -6.17 -20.28
N SER A 307 25.39 -6.95 -21.12
CA SER A 307 25.99 -7.67 -22.25
C SER A 307 26.00 -6.89 -23.57
N SER A 308 25.65 -5.60 -23.56
CA SER A 308 25.80 -4.75 -24.74
C SER A 308 27.26 -4.60 -25.14
N GLU A 309 27.54 -4.38 -26.42
CA GLU A 309 28.92 -4.21 -26.92
C GLU A 309 29.53 -2.86 -26.53
N LEU A 310 28.74 -1.97 -25.92
CA LEU A 310 29.21 -0.68 -25.41
C LEU A 310 30.10 -0.84 -24.17
N PRO A 311 31.23 -0.10 -24.08
CA PRO A 311 32.10 -0.14 -22.92
C PRO A 311 31.36 0.35 -21.66
N GLY A 312 31.23 -0.53 -20.67
CA GLY A 312 30.52 -0.24 -19.42
C GLY A 312 29.02 -0.57 -19.41
N GLY A 313 28.50 -1.17 -20.49
CA GLY A 313 27.09 -1.55 -20.61
C GLY A 313 26.18 -0.41 -21.09
N LEU A 314 24.88 -0.67 -21.14
CA LEU A 314 23.88 0.34 -21.48
C LEU A 314 23.79 1.42 -20.37
N PRO A 315 23.48 2.69 -20.71
CA PRO A 315 23.22 3.77 -19.73
C PRO A 315 22.17 3.43 -18.66
N GLN A 316 21.29 2.49 -18.98
CA GLN A 316 20.21 1.93 -18.19
C GLN A 316 20.69 0.99 -17.06
N LEU A 317 21.91 0.45 -17.15
CA LEU A 317 22.46 -0.56 -16.24
C LEU A 317 22.42 -0.16 -14.74
N PRO A 318 22.78 1.08 -14.34
CA PRO A 318 22.69 1.48 -12.94
C PRO A 318 21.26 1.42 -12.37
N TRP A 319 20.23 1.63 -13.20
CA TRP A 319 18.85 1.65 -12.74
C TRP A 319 18.35 0.24 -12.41
N ILE A 320 18.67 -0.76 -13.23
CA ILE A 320 18.34 -2.16 -12.92
C ILE A 320 19.09 -2.66 -11.69
N MET A 321 20.35 -2.25 -11.49
CA MET A 321 21.09 -2.55 -10.26
C MET A 321 20.41 -1.94 -9.02
N ALA A 322 19.93 -0.70 -9.11
CA ALA A 322 19.18 -0.07 -8.03
C ALA A 322 17.84 -0.78 -7.76
N ILE A 323 17.12 -1.20 -8.81
CA ILE A 323 15.87 -1.97 -8.69
C ILE A 323 16.12 -3.29 -7.94
N MET A 324 17.16 -4.03 -8.33
CA MET A 324 17.54 -5.26 -7.64
C MET A 324 17.91 -5.01 -6.18
N ALA A 325 18.73 -3.99 -5.92
CA ALA A 325 19.13 -3.62 -4.56
C ALA A 325 17.91 -3.28 -3.67
N LEU A 326 16.97 -2.47 -4.17
CA LEU A 326 15.74 -2.14 -3.45
C LEU A 326 14.87 -3.37 -3.18
N TRP A 327 14.72 -4.25 -4.18
CA TRP A 327 13.94 -5.48 -4.04
C TRP A 327 14.55 -6.41 -2.98
N PHE A 328 15.86 -6.66 -3.04
CA PHE A 328 16.56 -7.50 -2.05
C PHE A 328 16.55 -6.87 -0.65
N ALA A 329 16.71 -5.55 -0.55
CA ALA A 329 16.65 -4.83 0.72
C ALA A 329 15.27 -4.99 1.39
N ASP A 330 14.15 -4.86 0.65
CA ASP A 330 12.82 -5.13 1.20
C ASP A 330 12.70 -6.57 1.70
N ARG A 331 13.14 -7.57 0.92
CA ARG A 331 13.06 -8.99 1.34
C ARG A 331 13.91 -9.28 2.57
N LEU A 332 15.13 -8.75 2.63
CA LEU A 332 16.01 -8.90 3.79
C LEU A 332 15.39 -8.24 5.03
N ALA A 333 14.88 -7.01 4.90
CA ALA A 333 14.19 -6.32 5.99
C ALA A 333 12.98 -7.10 6.51
N ARG A 334 12.22 -7.77 5.63
CA ARG A 334 11.12 -8.68 6.03
C ARG A 334 11.63 -9.85 6.85
N MET A 335 12.69 -10.53 6.39
CA MET A 335 13.24 -11.67 7.11
C MET A 335 13.77 -11.27 8.48
N LEU A 336 14.52 -10.16 8.57
CA LEU A 336 15.01 -9.61 9.83
C LEU A 336 13.88 -9.26 10.80
N ARG A 337 12.80 -8.61 10.31
CA ARG A 337 11.63 -8.29 11.13
C ARG A 337 10.93 -9.54 11.67
N ILE A 338 10.74 -10.56 10.83
CA ILE A 338 10.12 -11.82 11.25
C ILE A 338 10.97 -12.49 12.31
N VAL A 339 12.28 -12.60 12.12
CA VAL A 339 13.19 -13.21 13.10
C VAL A 339 13.15 -12.42 14.41
N TYR A 340 13.25 -11.09 14.35
CA TYR A 340 13.25 -10.23 15.53
C TYR A 340 11.97 -10.33 16.36
N VAL A 341 10.80 -10.34 15.71
CA VAL A 341 9.50 -10.39 16.41
C VAL A 341 9.22 -11.78 16.99
N ASN A 342 9.63 -12.84 16.29
CA ASN A 342 9.17 -14.19 16.59
C ASN A 342 10.16 -15.07 17.35
N TRP A 343 11.45 -14.68 17.40
CA TRP A 343 12.50 -15.43 18.08
C TRP A 343 13.18 -14.57 19.13
N SER A 344 13.26 -15.08 20.37
CA SER A 344 14.21 -14.58 21.38
C SER A 344 14.87 -15.74 22.13
N ALA A 345 15.75 -15.45 23.10
CA ALA A 345 16.26 -16.47 24.02
C ALA A 345 15.15 -17.19 24.81
N LYS A 346 13.96 -16.60 24.91
CA LYS A 346 12.77 -17.15 25.59
C LYS A 346 11.98 -18.15 24.72
N GLY A 347 12.38 -18.36 23.47
CA GLY A 347 11.77 -19.31 22.55
C GLY A 347 11.16 -18.68 21.30
N PHE A 348 10.24 -19.41 20.68
CA PHE A 348 9.57 -19.04 19.43
C PHE A 348 8.09 -18.77 19.64
N THR A 349 7.51 -17.92 18.81
CA THR A 349 6.08 -17.53 18.90
C THR A 349 5.12 -18.73 18.80
N ASP A 350 4.18 -18.77 19.74
CA ASP A 350 3.09 -19.76 19.79
C ASP A 350 1.73 -19.10 19.56
N ALA A 351 0.87 -19.75 18.78
CA ALA A 351 -0.51 -19.37 18.56
C ALA A 351 -1.47 -20.30 19.31
N VAL A 352 -2.36 -19.72 20.10
CA VAL A 352 -3.52 -20.41 20.69
C VAL A 352 -4.73 -20.11 19.81
N CYS A 353 -5.31 -21.16 19.20
CA CYS A 353 -6.42 -21.05 18.26
C CYS A 353 -7.69 -21.65 18.88
N GLU A 354 -8.75 -20.84 18.96
CA GLU A 354 -10.04 -21.20 19.54
C GLU A 354 -11.15 -21.01 18.50
N ALA A 355 -11.97 -22.05 18.31
CA ALA A 355 -13.16 -21.94 17.46
C ALA A 355 -14.26 -21.16 18.19
N MET A 356 -14.77 -20.13 17.55
CA MET A 356 -15.83 -19.26 18.03
C MET A 356 -17.10 -19.41 17.17
N PRO A 357 -18.28 -18.99 17.67
CA PRO A 357 -19.52 -18.99 16.89
C PRO A 357 -19.39 -18.21 15.57
N GLY A 358 -20.21 -18.54 14.57
CA GLY A 358 -20.22 -17.82 13.28
C GLY A 358 -19.01 -18.09 12.38
N ASN A 359 -18.39 -19.27 12.51
CA ASN A 359 -17.20 -19.69 11.77
C ASN A 359 -16.01 -18.72 11.90
N VAL A 360 -15.73 -18.25 13.12
CA VAL A 360 -14.59 -17.38 13.42
C VAL A 360 -13.60 -18.14 14.30
N THR A 361 -12.30 -17.95 14.08
CA THR A 361 -11.25 -18.42 14.98
C THR A 361 -10.66 -17.23 15.73
N ARG A 362 -10.68 -17.28 17.06
CA ARG A 362 -9.90 -16.37 17.89
C ARG A 362 -8.49 -16.91 17.99
N VAL A 363 -7.52 -16.13 17.52
CA VAL A 363 -6.10 -16.50 17.54
C VAL A 363 -5.35 -15.56 18.46
N THR A 364 -4.66 -16.11 19.45
CA THR A 364 -3.81 -15.35 20.37
C THR A 364 -2.36 -15.79 20.19
N LEU A 365 -1.51 -14.88 19.72
CA LEU A 365 -0.07 -15.08 19.61
C LEU A 365 0.62 -14.68 20.90
N HIS A 366 1.57 -15.50 21.35
CA HIS A 366 2.47 -15.20 22.44
C HIS A 366 3.86 -14.95 21.87
N LEU A 367 4.22 -13.66 21.76
CA LEU A 367 5.52 -13.21 21.26
C LEU A 367 6.56 -13.33 22.38
N PRO A 368 7.77 -13.84 22.10
CA PRO A 368 8.81 -14.08 23.11
C PRO A 368 9.53 -12.79 23.55
N ARG A 369 8.96 -11.60 23.28
CA ARG A 369 9.52 -10.29 23.60
C ARG A 369 8.45 -9.21 23.70
N TYR A 370 8.82 -8.06 24.26
CA TYR A 370 8.02 -6.83 24.21
C TYR A 370 8.03 -6.21 22.80
N VAL A 371 6.84 -6.05 22.21
CA VAL A 371 6.64 -5.35 20.93
C VAL A 371 5.57 -4.31 21.16
N ASP A 372 5.93 -3.04 20.99
CA ASP A 372 4.98 -1.93 21.06
C ASP A 372 4.11 -1.92 19.79
N ILE A 373 2.79 -1.90 19.97
CA ILE A 373 1.81 -2.05 18.88
C ILE A 373 0.74 -0.98 19.04
N GLU A 374 0.73 -0.04 18.10
CA GLU A 374 -0.25 1.04 18.04
C GLU A 374 -1.65 0.55 17.63
N PRO A 375 -2.73 1.24 18.04
CA PRO A 375 -4.08 0.93 17.61
C PRO A 375 -4.27 1.12 16.09
N GLY A 376 -5.16 0.32 15.49
CA GLY A 376 -5.42 0.37 14.04
C GLY A 376 -4.32 -0.26 13.18
N THR A 377 -3.49 -1.11 13.79
CA THR A 377 -2.46 -1.87 13.08
C THR A 377 -2.95 -3.26 12.66
N HIS A 378 -2.25 -3.84 11.69
CA HIS A 378 -2.45 -5.22 11.25
C HIS A 378 -1.11 -5.94 11.15
N ALA A 379 -1.16 -7.27 11.07
CA ALA A 379 0.03 -8.08 10.88
C ALA A 379 -0.25 -9.23 9.92
N TYR A 380 0.80 -9.73 9.28
CA TYR A 380 0.72 -10.91 8.44
C TYR A 380 1.12 -12.14 9.24
N LEU A 381 0.27 -13.17 9.23
CA LEU A 381 0.46 -14.38 10.03
C LEU A 381 0.83 -15.57 9.15
N ARG A 382 1.69 -16.43 9.70
CA ARG A 382 2.08 -17.74 9.14
C ARG A 382 1.87 -18.81 10.20
N PHE A 383 1.31 -19.96 9.81
CA PHE A 383 1.02 -21.05 10.75
C PHE A 383 1.67 -22.36 10.28
N TRP A 384 2.46 -22.96 11.16
CA TRP A 384 3.12 -24.24 10.90
C TRP A 384 2.12 -25.40 10.96
N GLY A 385 2.32 -26.40 10.10
CA GLY A 385 1.43 -27.56 10.00
C GLY A 385 0.05 -27.28 9.39
N LEU A 386 -0.16 -26.08 8.83
CA LEU A 386 -1.25 -25.78 7.89
C LEU A 386 -0.62 -25.45 6.54
N ASN A 387 -0.20 -24.20 6.36
CA ASN A 387 0.53 -23.70 5.20
C ASN A 387 1.55 -22.66 5.68
N ALA A 388 2.78 -23.08 6.01
CA ALA A 388 3.78 -22.20 6.62
C ALA A 388 4.32 -21.12 5.66
N TRP A 389 4.21 -21.36 4.36
CA TRP A 389 4.69 -20.45 3.30
C TRP A 389 3.71 -19.33 2.97
N GLU A 390 2.45 -19.47 3.37
CA GLU A 390 1.41 -18.48 3.11
C GLU A 390 1.42 -17.40 4.19
N SER A 391 1.24 -16.15 3.77
CA SER A 391 1.35 -14.96 4.62
C SER A 391 0.09 -14.12 4.47
N HIS A 392 -0.80 -14.19 5.46
CA HIS A 392 -2.14 -13.62 5.40
C HIS A 392 -2.30 -12.43 6.36
N PRO A 393 -2.82 -11.28 5.90
CA PRO A 393 -3.01 -10.09 6.74
C PRO A 393 -4.25 -10.20 7.64
N PHE A 394 -4.09 -9.84 8.91
CA PHE A 394 -5.19 -9.75 9.87
C PHE A 394 -5.02 -8.51 10.76
N SER A 395 -6.11 -7.78 10.99
CA SER A 395 -6.15 -6.68 11.95
C SER A 395 -5.87 -7.18 13.37
N ILE A 396 -5.02 -6.46 14.08
CA ILE A 396 -4.75 -6.73 15.50
C ILE A 396 -5.97 -6.28 16.30
N ALA A 397 -6.58 -7.23 17.03
CA ALA A 397 -7.76 -6.97 17.82
C ALA A 397 -7.41 -6.44 19.22
N TRP A 398 -6.42 -7.05 19.85
CA TRP A 398 -6.08 -6.74 21.24
C TRP A 398 -4.61 -7.04 21.52
N VAL A 399 -3.99 -6.22 22.37
CA VAL A 399 -2.59 -6.36 22.78
C VAL A 399 -2.51 -6.31 24.30
N ASN A 400 -1.78 -7.25 24.89
CA ASN A 400 -1.46 -7.27 26.31
C ASN A 400 0.04 -7.50 26.49
N HIS A 401 0.65 -6.77 27.41
CA HIS A 401 2.03 -7.04 27.84
C HIS A 401 2.00 -7.82 29.15
N VAL A 402 2.73 -8.92 29.21
CA VAL A 402 2.75 -9.85 30.34
C VAL A 402 4.17 -9.90 30.90
N PRO A 403 4.39 -9.65 32.20
CA PRO A 403 5.69 -9.85 32.84
C PRO A 403 6.07 -11.34 32.86
N ASP A 404 7.35 -11.65 32.63
CA ASP A 404 7.83 -13.05 32.56
C ASP A 404 7.62 -13.84 33.87
N ASN A 405 7.65 -13.16 35.03
CA ASN A 405 7.62 -13.75 36.37
C ASN A 405 6.36 -13.40 37.18
N ALA A 406 5.22 -13.18 36.54
CA ALA A 406 3.99 -12.92 37.27
C ALA A 406 3.45 -14.21 37.92
N LEU A 407 3.81 -14.44 39.19
CA LEU A 407 2.85 -15.06 40.12
C LEU A 407 1.58 -14.18 40.12
N PRO A 408 0.37 -14.75 40.35
CA PRO A 408 -0.86 -13.97 40.44
C PRO A 408 -0.86 -13.16 41.74
N SER A 409 -0.02 -12.12 41.84
CA SER A 409 -0.05 -11.15 42.93
C SER A 409 -1.04 -10.03 42.57
N VAL A 410 -1.85 -9.67 43.57
CA VAL A 410 -3.09 -8.90 43.47
C VAL A 410 -2.86 -7.38 43.34
N GLU A 411 -1.63 -6.91 43.15
CA GLU A 411 -1.33 -5.48 43.20
C GLU A 411 -0.99 -4.88 41.83
N LYS A 412 -1.87 -3.97 41.39
CA LYS A 412 -1.68 -3.08 40.25
C LYS A 412 -0.60 -2.05 40.58
N GLU A 413 0.67 -2.42 40.42
CA GLU A 413 1.74 -1.43 40.25
C GLU A 413 1.56 -0.71 38.90
N PRO A 414 1.66 0.63 38.84
CA PRO A 414 1.49 1.37 37.60
C PRO A 414 2.56 0.99 36.56
N LEU A 415 2.13 0.80 35.32
CA LEU A 415 2.89 0.28 34.16
C LEU A 415 4.16 1.09 33.78
N HIS A 416 4.46 2.20 34.47
CA HIS A 416 5.48 3.18 34.08
C HIS A 416 6.90 2.84 34.54
N THR A 417 7.09 1.82 35.39
CA THR A 417 8.40 1.41 35.93
C THR A 417 8.74 -0.07 35.69
N MET A 418 8.02 -0.76 34.79
CA MET A 418 8.36 -2.14 34.42
C MET A 418 9.43 -2.18 33.34
N ASP A 419 10.49 -2.95 33.58
CA ASP A 419 11.56 -3.17 32.61
C ASP A 419 11.01 -3.91 31.39
N LYS A 420 10.93 -3.20 30.24
CA LYS A 420 10.44 -3.74 28.96
C LYS A 420 11.20 -4.99 28.52
N ALA A 421 12.44 -5.19 28.99
CA ALA A 421 13.23 -6.38 28.69
C ALA A 421 12.62 -7.68 29.26
N ASN A 422 11.91 -7.58 30.39
CA ASN A 422 11.33 -8.71 31.12
C ASN A 422 9.82 -8.89 30.85
N MET A 423 9.34 -8.31 29.74
CA MET A 423 7.95 -8.44 29.29
C MET A 423 7.86 -9.23 27.98
N THR A 424 6.78 -9.97 27.86
CA THR A 424 6.33 -10.61 26.62
C THR A 424 5.04 -9.97 26.15
N THR A 425 4.70 -10.14 24.87
CA THR A 425 3.51 -9.52 24.28
C THR A 425 2.56 -10.59 23.78
N SER A 426 1.30 -10.48 24.19
CA SER A 426 0.21 -11.29 23.66
C SER A 426 -0.63 -10.46 22.69
N VAL A 427 -0.80 -10.96 21.47
CA VAL A 427 -1.51 -10.27 20.38
C VAL A 427 -2.67 -11.14 19.91
N SER A 428 -3.89 -10.62 19.98
CA SER A 428 -5.09 -11.34 19.60
C SER A 428 -5.65 -10.90 18.25
N PHE A 429 -6.24 -11.85 17.52
CA PHE A 429 -6.84 -11.68 16.21
C PHE A 429 -8.20 -12.40 16.15
N LEU A 430 -9.12 -11.90 15.33
CA LEU A 430 -10.36 -12.58 14.99
C LEU A 430 -10.37 -12.90 13.50
N ILE A 431 -10.25 -14.18 13.16
CA ILE A 431 -10.10 -14.66 11.79
C ILE A 431 -11.41 -15.32 11.36
N GLY A 432 -12.16 -14.68 10.47
CA GLY A 432 -13.34 -15.31 9.86
C GLY A 432 -12.95 -16.38 8.85
N ALA A 433 -13.59 -17.55 8.92
CA ALA A 433 -13.39 -18.62 7.97
C ALA A 433 -13.93 -18.21 6.59
N GLN A 434 -13.04 -18.23 5.59
CA GLN A 434 -13.32 -18.05 4.17
C GLN A 434 -12.80 -19.26 3.41
N THR A 435 -12.81 -19.23 2.07
CA THR A 435 -12.19 -20.30 1.28
C THR A 435 -10.68 -20.42 1.53
N GLY A 436 -10.14 -21.63 1.52
CA GLY A 436 -8.70 -21.87 1.63
C GLY A 436 -8.18 -21.95 3.07
N PHE A 437 -7.12 -21.20 3.37
CA PHE A 437 -6.36 -21.29 4.63
C PHE A 437 -7.21 -21.06 5.90
N THR A 438 -8.03 -20.01 5.92
CA THR A 438 -8.79 -19.63 7.12
C THR A 438 -9.86 -20.65 7.49
N LYS A 439 -10.48 -21.33 6.51
CA LYS A 439 -11.36 -22.47 6.77
C LYS A 439 -10.62 -23.68 7.31
N LYS A 440 -9.43 -24.01 6.78
CA LYS A 440 -8.60 -25.08 7.35
C LYS A 440 -8.20 -24.79 8.80
N LEU A 441 -7.91 -23.53 9.11
CA LEU A 441 -7.62 -23.09 10.48
C LEU A 441 -8.84 -23.28 11.40
N TYR A 442 -10.02 -22.85 10.94
CA TYR A 442 -11.27 -23.02 11.70
C TYR A 442 -11.62 -24.49 11.93
N GLU A 443 -11.59 -25.31 10.88
CA GLU A 443 -11.87 -26.76 10.97
C GLU A 443 -10.89 -27.48 11.90
N ARG A 444 -9.62 -27.07 11.91
CA ARG A 444 -8.64 -27.62 12.84
C ARG A 444 -8.95 -27.23 14.29
N ALA A 445 -9.30 -25.97 14.53
CA ALA A 445 -9.67 -25.49 15.86
C ALA A 445 -10.99 -26.08 16.36
N SER A 446 -11.95 -26.36 15.46
CA SER A 446 -13.28 -26.87 15.82
C SER A 446 -13.32 -28.36 16.13
N ARG A 447 -12.29 -29.12 15.75
CA ARG A 447 -12.20 -30.57 16.04
C ARG A 447 -12.01 -30.87 17.53
N THR A 448 -11.50 -29.91 18.29
CA THR A 448 -11.23 -30.06 19.72
C THR A 448 -12.03 -29.05 20.52
N HIS A 449 -12.59 -29.48 21.65
CA HIS A 449 -13.25 -28.57 22.59
C HIS A 449 -12.26 -27.68 23.35
N ARG A 450 -10.95 -27.99 23.29
CA ARG A 450 -9.87 -27.22 23.91
C ARG A 450 -9.16 -26.35 22.88
N PRO A 451 -8.58 -25.21 23.30
CA PRO A 451 -7.76 -24.37 22.43
C PRO A 451 -6.58 -25.16 21.85
N VAL A 452 -6.35 -25.04 20.54
CA VAL A 452 -5.26 -25.73 19.84
C VAL A 452 -4.02 -24.83 19.84
N ARG A 453 -2.89 -25.37 20.29
CA ARG A 453 -1.59 -24.68 20.19
C ARG A 453 -0.89 -25.03 18.89
N ILE A 454 -0.44 -24.02 18.15
CA ILE A 454 0.24 -24.16 16.85
C ILE A 454 1.42 -23.18 16.82
N LYS A 455 2.56 -23.59 16.28
CA LYS A 455 3.68 -22.66 16.04
C LYS A 455 3.28 -21.67 14.94
N ALA A 456 3.51 -20.38 15.17
CA ALA A 456 3.13 -19.33 14.23
C ALA A 456 4.17 -18.22 14.19
N ALA A 457 4.14 -17.42 13.13
CA ALA A 457 4.99 -16.24 13.01
C ALA A 457 4.16 -15.02 12.59
N MET A 458 4.45 -13.90 13.25
CA MET A 458 3.90 -12.58 13.00
C MET A 458 4.92 -11.71 12.23
N GLU A 459 4.53 -11.21 11.07
CA GLU A 459 5.24 -10.18 10.33
C GLU A 459 4.48 -8.86 10.48
N GLY A 460 5.03 -7.91 11.24
CA GLY A 460 4.38 -6.65 11.55
C GLY A 460 4.94 -6.02 12.83
N PRO A 461 4.20 -5.09 13.46
CA PRO A 461 2.94 -4.50 12.98
C PRO A 461 3.13 -3.63 11.72
N TYR A 462 2.07 -3.47 10.94
CA TYR A 462 1.94 -2.57 9.79
C TYR A 462 0.73 -1.64 9.99
N ALA A 463 0.66 -0.54 9.23
CA ALA A 463 -0.32 0.54 9.37
C ALA A 463 -0.16 1.33 10.68
N GLY A 464 -1.25 1.77 11.33
CA GLY A 464 -1.20 2.58 12.57
C GLY A 464 -0.98 4.09 12.36
N HIS A 465 -0.78 4.56 11.12
CA HIS A 465 -0.45 5.98 10.86
C HIS A 465 -1.62 6.97 11.12
N ASN A 466 -2.83 6.47 11.38
CA ASN A 466 -4.04 7.25 11.65
C ASN A 466 -4.30 7.33 13.17
N SER A 467 -3.70 8.31 13.84
CA SER A 467 -4.04 8.61 15.24
C SER A 467 -5.39 9.32 15.34
N LEU A 468 -6.21 8.90 16.30
CA LEU A 468 -7.50 9.52 16.60
C LEU A 468 -7.43 10.51 17.77
N ASP A 469 -6.25 10.74 18.34
CA ASP A 469 -6.06 11.47 19.60
C ASP A 469 -6.45 12.94 19.52
N SER A 470 -6.41 13.50 18.31
CA SER A 470 -6.75 14.90 18.05
C SER A 470 -8.24 15.15 17.86
N TYR A 471 -9.08 14.12 17.80
CA TYR A 471 -10.51 14.28 17.54
C TYR A 471 -11.29 14.35 18.85
N GLY A 472 -12.20 15.32 18.94
CA GLY A 472 -13.13 15.44 20.06
C GLY A 472 -14.24 14.38 20.01
N HIS A 473 -14.59 13.93 18.81
CA HIS A 473 -15.63 12.94 18.57
C HIS A 473 -15.15 11.86 17.59
N ALA A 474 -15.14 10.60 18.02
CA ALA A 474 -14.83 9.46 17.17
C ALA A 474 -16.07 8.58 16.93
N VAL A 475 -16.45 8.39 15.67
CA VAL A 475 -17.55 7.50 15.26
C VAL A 475 -16.94 6.29 14.54
N LEU A 476 -17.02 5.13 15.17
CA LEU A 476 -16.32 3.92 14.75
C LEU A 476 -17.33 2.90 14.20
N PHE A 477 -17.38 2.73 12.88
CA PHE A 477 -18.20 1.71 12.24
C PHE A 477 -17.44 0.39 12.10
N ALA A 478 -18.04 -0.69 12.58
CA ALA A 478 -17.53 -2.04 12.46
C ALA A 478 -18.58 -2.96 11.80
N GLY A 479 -18.17 -3.75 10.82
CA GLY A 479 -18.99 -4.82 10.24
C GLY A 479 -18.36 -6.18 10.48
N SER A 480 -19.10 -7.11 11.11
CA SER A 480 -18.62 -8.46 11.44
C SER A 480 -17.27 -8.41 12.20
N THR A 481 -16.23 -9.06 11.68
CA THR A 481 -14.88 -9.09 12.28
C THR A 481 -14.15 -7.75 12.19
N GLY A 482 -14.66 -6.75 11.46
CA GLY A 482 -14.08 -5.39 11.42
C GLY A 482 -14.05 -4.66 12.77
N ILE A 483 -14.68 -5.24 13.80
CA ILE A 483 -14.57 -4.76 15.19
C ILE A 483 -13.14 -4.80 15.73
N THR A 484 -12.28 -5.69 15.21
CA THR A 484 -10.88 -5.83 15.63
C THR A 484 -10.11 -4.52 15.46
N HIS A 485 -10.32 -3.81 14.36
CA HIS A 485 -9.69 -2.50 14.14
C HIS A 485 -10.23 -1.44 15.10
N GLN A 486 -11.54 -1.43 15.37
CA GLN A 486 -12.16 -0.37 16.17
C GLN A 486 -11.91 -0.54 17.67
N ILE A 487 -11.87 -1.78 18.17
CA ILE A 487 -11.73 -2.05 19.60
C ILE A 487 -10.36 -1.61 20.14
N SER A 488 -9.30 -1.67 19.32
CA SER A 488 -7.98 -1.15 19.69
C SER A 488 -8.00 0.37 19.91
N TYR A 489 -8.75 1.12 19.08
CA TYR A 489 -8.89 2.56 19.26
C TYR A 489 -9.73 2.91 20.49
N ILE A 490 -10.78 2.14 20.79
CA ILE A 490 -11.63 2.40 21.95
C ILE A 490 -10.82 2.33 23.23
N ARG A 491 -9.99 1.28 23.39
CA ARG A 491 -9.12 1.15 24.57
C ARG A 491 -8.19 2.35 24.70
N HIS A 492 -7.44 2.64 23.63
CA HIS A 492 -6.47 3.75 23.60
C HIS A 492 -7.09 5.11 23.91
N LEU A 493 -8.23 5.43 23.30
CA LEU A 493 -8.91 6.72 23.54
C LEU A 493 -9.50 6.83 24.95
N LEU A 494 -9.94 5.72 25.56
CA LEU A 494 -10.47 5.73 26.93
C LEU A 494 -9.37 5.84 27.99
N GLU A 495 -8.27 5.10 27.80
CA GLU A 495 -7.07 5.24 28.65
C GLU A 495 -6.53 6.67 28.54
N GLY A 496 -6.34 7.16 27.31
CA GLY A 496 -5.88 8.52 27.06
C GLY A 496 -6.84 9.63 27.46
N TYR A 497 -8.16 9.37 27.58
CA TYR A 497 -9.10 10.31 28.19
C TYR A 497 -8.86 10.45 29.69
N ASN A 498 -8.65 9.34 30.40
CA ASN A 498 -8.37 9.34 31.83
C ASN A 498 -7.01 9.95 32.17
N GLU A 499 -6.02 9.77 31.29
CA GLU A 499 -4.68 10.35 31.42
C GLU A 499 -4.62 11.82 30.95
N GLY A 500 -5.66 12.32 30.28
CA GLY A 500 -5.66 13.68 29.73
C GLY A 500 -4.76 13.87 28.51
N THR A 501 -4.42 12.80 27.80
CA THR A 501 -3.53 12.81 26.63
C THR A 501 -4.29 12.91 25.30
N THR A 502 -5.60 12.67 25.30
CA THR A 502 -6.46 12.72 24.10
C THR A 502 -7.53 13.81 24.17
N ALA A 503 -7.90 14.34 23.01
CA ALA A 503 -8.99 15.31 22.85
C ALA A 503 -10.38 14.67 22.92
N ALA A 504 -10.48 13.34 22.88
CA ALA A 504 -11.74 12.62 22.78
C ALA A 504 -12.67 12.92 23.96
N ARG A 505 -13.90 13.34 23.65
CA ARG A 505 -14.99 13.59 24.60
C ARG A 505 -16.23 12.80 24.28
N ARG A 506 -16.28 12.20 23.08
CA ARG A 506 -17.33 11.27 22.69
C ARG A 506 -16.78 10.20 21.76
N ILE A 507 -17.10 8.94 22.05
CA ILE A 507 -16.73 7.79 21.24
C ILE A 507 -18.00 6.98 20.99
N THR A 508 -18.42 6.89 19.74
CA THR A 508 -19.61 6.13 19.33
C THR A 508 -19.17 4.93 18.50
N LEU A 509 -19.27 3.72 19.06
CA LEU A 509 -19.10 2.47 18.34
C LEU A 509 -20.43 2.03 17.73
N VAL A 510 -20.45 1.84 16.42
CA VAL A 510 -21.57 1.23 15.68
C VAL A 510 -21.11 -0.12 15.14
N TRP A 511 -21.56 -1.21 15.77
CA TRP A 511 -21.18 -2.56 15.37
C TRP A 511 -22.34 -3.32 14.75
N ILE A 512 -22.15 -3.76 13.51
CA ILE A 512 -23.16 -4.46 12.72
C ILE A 512 -22.76 -5.93 12.62
N ILE A 513 -23.58 -6.80 13.22
CA ILE A 513 -23.38 -8.25 13.25
C ILE A 513 -24.58 -8.98 12.64
N ARG A 514 -24.34 -10.23 12.22
CA ARG A 514 -25.42 -11.09 11.71
C ARG A 514 -26.20 -11.72 12.85
N GLU A 515 -25.47 -12.34 13.75
CA GLU A 515 -25.96 -13.23 14.81
C GLU A 515 -25.45 -12.74 16.17
N TYR A 516 -26.26 -12.93 17.22
CA TYR A 516 -25.98 -12.45 18.58
C TYR A 516 -24.72 -13.11 19.17
N GLU A 517 -24.48 -14.36 18.84
CA GLU A 517 -23.35 -15.16 19.29
C GLU A 517 -22.00 -14.58 18.86
N SER A 518 -21.99 -13.64 17.90
CA SER A 518 -20.80 -12.88 17.51
C SER A 518 -20.24 -12.02 18.65
N LEU A 519 -21.04 -11.69 19.67
CA LEU A 519 -20.59 -10.94 20.84
C LEU A 519 -19.52 -11.70 21.65
N GLU A 520 -19.56 -13.04 21.65
CA GLU A 520 -18.60 -13.88 22.37
C GLU A 520 -17.17 -13.70 21.85
N TRP A 521 -16.99 -13.24 20.60
CA TRP A 521 -15.67 -13.01 20.00
C TRP A 521 -14.84 -12.01 20.80
N VAL A 522 -15.47 -10.92 21.21
CA VAL A 522 -14.83 -9.76 21.84
C VAL A 522 -15.13 -9.64 23.33
N ARG A 523 -15.90 -10.57 23.89
CA ARG A 523 -16.34 -10.52 25.29
C ARG A 523 -15.20 -10.25 26.29
N PRO A 524 -14.04 -10.94 26.24
CA PRO A 524 -12.95 -10.67 27.18
C PRO A 524 -12.42 -9.22 27.07
N TYR A 525 -12.33 -8.70 25.85
CA TYR A 525 -11.84 -7.34 25.58
C TYR A 525 -12.86 -6.29 26.00
N MET A 526 -14.14 -6.56 25.75
CA MET A 526 -15.24 -5.69 26.14
C MET A 526 -15.36 -5.62 27.67
N ASP A 527 -15.18 -6.73 28.37
CA ASP A 527 -15.16 -6.73 29.84
C ASP A 527 -14.05 -5.83 30.40
N THR A 528 -12.87 -5.81 29.76
CA THR A 528 -11.80 -4.88 30.13
C THR A 528 -12.21 -3.43 29.85
N ILE A 529 -12.72 -3.12 28.66
CA ILE A 529 -13.20 -1.77 28.29
C ILE A 529 -14.28 -1.28 29.26
N LEU A 530 -15.20 -2.17 29.64
CA LEU A 530 -16.28 -1.90 30.58
C LEU A 530 -15.81 -1.80 32.04
N ARG A 531 -14.54 -2.03 32.34
CA ARG A 531 -13.96 -1.76 33.68
C ARG A 531 -13.18 -0.45 33.74
N ILE A 532 -12.89 0.17 32.60
CA ILE A 532 -12.18 1.46 32.55
C ILE A 532 -13.03 2.54 33.25
N PRO A 533 -12.44 3.37 34.14
CA PRO A 533 -13.14 4.46 34.81
C PRO A 533 -13.60 5.53 33.82
N ASN A 534 -14.63 6.31 34.19
CA ASN A 534 -15.19 7.43 33.42
C ASN A 534 -15.65 7.10 31.99
N ARG A 535 -15.61 5.83 31.57
CA ARG A 535 -16.07 5.40 30.24
C ARG A 535 -17.52 5.79 29.95
N LYS A 536 -18.37 5.91 30.96
CA LYS A 536 -19.79 6.27 30.81
C LYS A 536 -19.97 7.70 30.32
N ASP A 537 -18.97 8.55 30.47
CA ASP A 537 -19.03 9.95 30.05
C ASP A 537 -18.80 10.06 28.55
N VAL A 538 -17.92 9.20 28.01
CA VAL A 538 -17.39 9.31 26.65
C VAL A 538 -17.92 8.21 25.71
N LEU A 539 -18.04 6.96 26.17
CA LEU A 539 -18.31 5.80 25.32
C LEU A 539 -19.82 5.55 25.13
N ARG A 540 -20.22 5.31 23.89
CA ARG A 540 -21.54 4.83 23.48
C ARG A 540 -21.36 3.67 22.51
N ILE A 541 -22.01 2.54 22.78
CA ILE A 541 -21.95 1.32 21.96
C ILE A 541 -23.34 1.03 21.45
N GLN A 542 -23.48 0.94 20.13
CA GLN A 542 -24.70 0.61 19.42
C GLN A 542 -24.45 -0.65 18.59
N ILE A 543 -25.17 -1.72 18.90
CA ILE A 543 -25.04 -3.02 18.26
C ILE A 543 -26.29 -3.25 17.42
N PHE A 544 -26.10 -3.53 16.14
CA PHE A 544 -27.17 -3.81 15.19
C PHE A 544 -27.10 -5.28 14.77
N VAL A 545 -28.10 -6.06 15.19
CA VAL A 545 -28.21 -7.50 14.88
C VAL A 545 -29.12 -7.67 13.68
N THR A 546 -28.53 -8.01 12.52
CA THR A 546 -29.26 -8.02 11.25
C THR A 546 -30.11 -9.28 11.01
N ARG A 547 -29.84 -10.37 11.72
CA ARG A 547 -30.61 -11.63 11.70
C ARG A 547 -30.76 -12.20 13.12
N PRO A 548 -31.60 -11.59 13.97
CA PRO A 548 -31.82 -12.12 15.30
C PRO A 548 -32.55 -13.48 15.22
N GLN A 549 -32.01 -14.50 15.88
CA GLN A 549 -32.67 -15.81 15.97
C GLN A 549 -33.82 -15.79 16.97
N ASN A 550 -33.63 -15.09 18.10
CA ASN A 550 -34.66 -14.87 19.10
C ASN A 550 -34.79 -13.37 19.41
N PRO A 551 -36.01 -12.78 19.37
CA PRO A 551 -36.21 -11.38 19.76
C PRO A 551 -35.75 -11.06 21.19
N ARG A 552 -35.70 -12.05 22.08
CA ARG A 552 -35.22 -11.90 23.46
C ARG A 552 -33.72 -11.65 23.58
N ASP A 553 -32.94 -11.93 22.54
CA ASP A 553 -31.49 -11.69 22.57
C ASP A 553 -31.14 -10.20 22.40
N ILE A 554 -32.11 -9.39 21.93
CA ILE A 554 -31.94 -7.97 21.64
C ILE A 554 -32.42 -7.14 22.84
N VAL A 555 -31.77 -7.33 23.98
CA VAL A 555 -32.04 -6.55 25.20
C VAL A 555 -30.85 -5.65 25.49
N SER A 556 -31.06 -4.33 25.52
CA SER A 556 -29.98 -3.39 25.82
C SER A 556 -29.43 -3.62 27.23
N ALA A 557 -28.18 -4.08 27.33
CA ALA A 557 -27.55 -4.44 28.61
C ALA A 557 -27.33 -3.23 29.52
N SER A 558 -27.21 -2.03 28.97
CA SER A 558 -27.08 -0.78 29.73
C SER A 558 -27.38 0.45 28.87
N ALA A 559 -27.41 1.65 29.48
CA ALA A 559 -27.47 2.90 28.74
C ALA A 559 -26.27 3.10 27.79
N THR A 560 -25.11 2.55 28.15
CA THR A 560 -23.86 2.57 27.37
C THR A 560 -23.90 1.60 26.19
N VAL A 561 -24.52 0.42 26.36
CA VAL A 561 -24.59 -0.64 25.34
C VAL A 561 -26.03 -0.86 24.92
N ARG A 562 -26.40 -0.30 23.77
CA ARG A 562 -27.74 -0.44 23.19
C ARG A 562 -27.72 -1.44 22.04
N MET A 563 -28.73 -2.30 21.98
CA MET A 563 -28.89 -3.28 20.92
C MET A 563 -30.17 -3.00 20.13
N PHE A 564 -30.08 -3.11 18.80
CA PHE A 564 -31.15 -2.82 17.86
C PHE A 564 -31.30 -3.95 16.83
N PRO A 565 -32.54 -4.33 16.47
CA PRO A 565 -32.78 -5.27 15.37
C PRO A 565 -32.56 -4.61 14.01
N GLY A 566 -32.09 -5.41 13.04
CA GLY A 566 -32.02 -5.01 11.63
C GLY A 566 -30.75 -4.23 11.27
N ARG A 567 -30.78 -3.61 10.09
CA ARG A 567 -29.65 -2.80 9.58
C ARG A 567 -29.80 -1.35 10.03
N PRO A 568 -28.71 -0.66 10.42
CA PRO A 568 -28.78 0.74 10.79
C PRO A 568 -29.12 1.62 9.57
N ASN A 569 -29.92 2.66 9.81
CA ASN A 569 -30.04 3.77 8.86
C ASN A 569 -28.80 4.67 9.03
N ILE A 570 -27.74 4.37 8.28
CA ILE A 570 -26.45 5.08 8.35
C ILE A 570 -26.61 6.60 8.13
N PRO A 571 -27.39 7.09 7.14
CA PRO A 571 -27.66 8.51 6.99
C PRO A 571 -28.18 9.18 8.27
N LEU A 572 -29.23 8.63 8.86
CA LEU A 572 -29.85 9.19 10.06
C LEU A 572 -28.91 9.12 11.26
N LEU A 573 -28.21 8.01 11.43
CA LEU A 573 -27.25 7.81 12.52
C LEU A 573 -26.11 8.83 12.43
N LEU A 574 -25.48 8.98 11.25
CA LEU A 574 -24.37 9.90 11.12
C LEU A 574 -24.80 11.35 11.22
N GLN A 575 -25.96 11.72 10.65
CA GLN A 575 -26.52 13.07 10.82
C GLN A 575 -26.75 13.40 12.30
N LYS A 576 -27.24 12.45 13.09
CA LYS A 576 -27.39 12.62 14.53
C LYS A 576 -26.03 12.82 15.23
N GLU A 577 -25.02 12.02 14.91
CA GLU A 577 -23.69 12.19 15.51
C GLU A 577 -23.00 13.50 15.10
N VAL A 578 -23.28 14.03 13.89
CA VAL A 578 -22.85 15.39 13.46
C VAL A 578 -23.56 16.47 14.27
N GLN A 579 -24.86 16.32 14.56
CA GLN A 579 -25.60 17.27 15.39
C GLN A 579 -25.07 17.32 16.83
N GLU A 580 -24.73 16.16 17.39
CA GLU A 580 -24.15 16.01 18.74
C GLU A 580 -22.61 16.07 18.74
N GLN A 581 -22.02 16.68 17.71
CA GLN A 581 -20.57 16.70 17.52
C GLN A 581 -19.82 17.50 18.59
N MET A 582 -18.82 16.85 19.20
CA MET A 582 -17.85 17.45 20.11
C MET A 582 -16.52 17.69 19.39
N GLY A 583 -16.08 18.93 19.27
CA GLY A 583 -14.82 19.27 18.58
C GLY A 583 -14.79 18.78 17.12
N ALA A 584 -13.61 18.46 16.61
CA ALA A 584 -13.49 17.82 15.30
C ALA A 584 -13.94 16.36 15.38
N MET A 585 -14.67 15.88 14.35
CA MET A 585 -15.16 14.51 14.28
C MET A 585 -14.37 13.67 13.29
N CYS A 586 -14.04 12.44 13.68
CA CYS A 586 -13.53 11.41 12.77
C CYS A 586 -14.53 10.26 12.66
N VAL A 587 -14.82 9.84 11.43
CA VAL A 587 -15.64 8.68 11.10
C VAL A 587 -14.72 7.61 10.53
N THR A 588 -14.59 6.50 11.24
CA THR A 588 -13.83 5.35 10.76
C THR A 588 -14.77 4.23 10.34
N VAL A 589 -14.38 3.45 9.33
CA VAL A 589 -15.14 2.25 8.94
C VAL A 589 -14.19 1.09 8.65
N CYS A 590 -14.54 -0.07 9.22
CA CYS A 590 -13.89 -1.34 8.92
C CYS A 590 -14.96 -2.44 8.77
N GLY A 591 -15.07 -3.05 7.60
CA GLY A 591 -16.10 -4.04 7.32
C GLY A 591 -16.29 -4.31 5.83
N PRO A 592 -17.40 -4.95 5.43
CA PRO A 592 -17.68 -5.26 4.03
C PRO A 592 -17.66 -4.00 3.14
N GLY A 593 -17.15 -4.10 1.91
CA GLY A 593 -17.02 -2.94 1.01
C GLY A 593 -18.32 -2.18 0.76
N ALA A 594 -19.49 -2.85 0.82
CA ALA A 594 -20.79 -2.18 0.73
C ALA A 594 -21.07 -1.24 1.94
N LEU A 595 -20.74 -1.68 3.15
CA LEU A 595 -20.87 -0.86 4.36
C LEU A 595 -19.91 0.34 4.27
N ALA A 596 -18.68 0.10 3.83
CA ALA A 596 -17.67 1.14 3.70
C ALA A 596 -18.07 2.21 2.64
N ASP A 597 -18.61 1.76 1.49
CA ASP A 597 -19.17 2.64 0.47
C ASP A 597 -20.38 3.44 0.95
N ASP A 598 -21.25 2.84 1.78
CA ASP A 598 -22.41 3.52 2.38
C ASP A 598 -21.95 4.62 3.37
N VAL A 599 -21.06 4.29 4.31
CA VAL A 599 -20.54 5.25 5.31
C VAL A 599 -19.79 6.38 4.61
N ARG A 600 -18.94 6.09 3.61
CA ARG A 600 -18.23 7.12 2.82
C ARG A 600 -19.22 8.05 2.12
N GLY A 601 -20.27 7.50 1.51
CA GLY A 601 -21.30 8.27 0.84
C GLY A 601 -21.99 9.27 1.77
N VAL A 602 -22.34 8.83 2.98
CA VAL A 602 -22.95 9.69 4.00
C VAL A 602 -21.95 10.70 4.56
N ALA A 603 -20.72 10.28 4.89
CA ALA A 603 -19.65 11.16 5.36
C ALA A 603 -19.35 12.30 4.39
N ARG A 604 -19.50 12.05 3.07
CA ARG A 604 -19.44 13.08 2.02
C ARG A 604 -20.62 14.02 2.02
N SER A 605 -21.83 13.50 2.24
CA SER A 605 -23.05 14.30 2.22
C SER A 605 -23.12 15.31 3.38
N VAL A 606 -22.50 14.97 4.52
CA VAL A 606 -22.46 15.82 5.72
C VAL A 606 -21.28 16.82 5.72
N GLN A 607 -20.45 16.85 4.68
CA GLN A 607 -19.39 17.86 4.56
C GLN A 607 -20.01 19.25 4.36
N GLY A 608 -19.55 20.24 5.15
CA GLY A 608 -19.87 21.66 4.97
C GLY A 608 -20.08 22.40 6.29
N GLY A 609 -20.96 21.90 7.16
CA GLY A 609 -21.32 22.58 8.41
C GLY A 609 -20.31 22.41 9.55
N SER A 610 -19.58 21.30 9.56
CA SER A 610 -18.59 20.97 10.60
C SER A 610 -17.42 20.15 10.03
N VAL A 611 -16.35 20.02 10.83
CA VAL A 611 -15.17 19.20 10.49
C VAL A 611 -15.54 17.73 10.71
N VAL A 612 -15.67 17.00 9.60
CA VAL A 612 -15.90 15.56 9.58
C VAL A 612 -14.84 14.91 8.71
N ASP A 613 -13.89 14.23 9.34
CA ASP A 613 -12.85 13.47 8.66
C ASP A 613 -13.31 12.01 8.49
N PHE A 614 -12.98 11.41 7.35
CA PHE A 614 -13.31 10.02 7.05
C PHE A 614 -12.03 9.21 6.87
N VAL A 615 -11.92 8.12 7.63
CA VAL A 615 -10.83 7.15 7.53
C VAL A 615 -11.43 5.79 7.25
N GLU A 616 -10.83 5.07 6.33
CA GLU A 616 -11.32 3.77 5.91
C GLU A 616 -10.20 2.75 6.01
N GLU A 617 -10.48 1.67 6.72
CA GLU A 617 -9.62 0.51 6.75
C GLU A 617 -10.34 -0.65 6.07
N SER A 618 -9.84 -1.06 4.91
CA SER A 618 -10.42 -2.16 4.15
C SER A 618 -9.33 -3.08 3.62
N PHE A 619 -9.27 -4.29 4.16
CA PHE A 619 -8.53 -5.39 3.56
C PHE A 619 -9.34 -5.95 2.38
N THR A 620 -9.19 -5.33 1.20
CA THR A 620 -9.75 -5.85 -0.06
C THR A 620 -8.70 -6.74 -0.73
N TRP A 621 -8.65 -8.02 -0.34
CA TRP A 621 -7.78 -9.03 -0.98
C TRP A 621 -8.61 -10.05 -1.74
#